data_AF-A0ABD3B4A6-F1
#
_entry.id   AF-A0ABD3B4A6-F1
#
_cell.length_a   1.000
_cell.length_b   1.000
_cell.length_c   1.000
_cell.angle_alpha   90.00
_cell.angle_beta   90.00
_cell.angle_gamma   90.00
#
_symmetry.space_group_name_H-M   'P 1'
#
loop_
_entity.id
_entity.type
_entity.pdbx_description
1 polymer ?
#
loop_
_entity_poly.entity_id
_entity_poly.type
_entity_poly.pdbx_seq_one_letter_code
_entity_poly.pdbx_strand_id
1 'polypeptide(L)'
;MLNNFVKCITSKHDHQTKKIKGTVVLMKKNVLDFTDFNASVLNRLDEFLGKKVSFQLISAVKGDPGKGLKGKLGSPAYMKKCISTFTHLKAGESAFCVTFDWSEDFGVPGAFIIKNLHHHEFYLKTLTLHDVPGHGRIHFVCNSWVYPAVKYKTDRIFFSNQAYLPKNTPEPLKWYREQELINLRGDGTGDLKEWDRIYDYDYYNDLGDPDKKDPSYVRPVLGGSHEFPYPRRGRTGRPPTRTGPSYHKCSVSLGYSLRIEE
;
A
#
# COMPACT_ATOMS: atom_id res chain seq x y z
N MET A 1 42.50 -14.83 -45.66
CA MET A 1 41.04 -15.12 -45.57
C MET A 1 40.66 -15.91 -44.32
N LEU A 2 41.22 -15.59 -43.14
CA LEU A 2 40.82 -16.23 -41.87
C LEU A 2 40.33 -15.25 -40.78
N ASN A 3 40.47 -13.94 -40.99
CA ASN A 3 40.11 -12.95 -39.96
C ASN A 3 38.62 -12.56 -39.94
N ASN A 4 37.80 -13.06 -40.88
CA ASN A 4 36.36 -12.81 -40.91
C ASN A 4 35.52 -13.94 -40.29
N PHE A 5 36.10 -15.10 -39.98
CA PHE A 5 35.36 -16.22 -39.37
C PHE A 5 35.33 -16.15 -37.84
N VAL A 6 36.32 -15.51 -37.21
CA VAL A 6 36.42 -15.45 -35.74
C VAL A 6 35.48 -14.40 -35.13
N LYS A 7 34.92 -13.49 -35.93
CA LYS A 7 33.92 -12.51 -35.47
C LYS A 7 32.51 -13.10 -35.31
N CYS A 8 32.32 -14.38 -35.66
CA CYS A 8 31.01 -15.05 -35.64
C CYS A 8 30.77 -15.98 -34.43
N ILE A 9 31.70 -16.07 -33.47
CA ILE A 9 31.59 -16.97 -32.29
C ILE A 9 31.57 -16.22 -30.95
N THR A 10 31.60 -14.89 -30.96
CA THR A 10 31.43 -14.06 -29.75
C THR A 10 30.26 -13.09 -29.87
N SER A 11 29.09 -13.57 -30.30
CA SER A 11 27.84 -12.92 -29.89
C SER A 11 27.58 -13.25 -28.42
N LYS A 12 28.31 -12.58 -27.52
CA LYS A 12 27.76 -12.33 -26.19
C LYS A 12 26.45 -11.58 -26.46
N HIS A 13 25.32 -12.25 -26.22
CA HIS A 13 24.03 -11.58 -26.10
C HIS A 13 24.18 -10.57 -24.96
N ASP A 14 24.58 -9.35 -25.30
CA ASP A 14 24.50 -8.23 -24.39
C ASP A 14 23.00 -8.01 -24.21
N HIS A 15 22.45 -8.54 -23.13
CA HIS A 15 21.05 -8.33 -22.78
C HIS A 15 20.87 -6.83 -22.63
N GLN A 16 20.38 -6.19 -23.69
CA GLN A 16 20.28 -4.74 -23.78
C GLN A 16 19.32 -4.27 -22.70
N THR A 17 19.87 -3.77 -21.61
CA THR A 17 19.11 -3.27 -20.46
C THR A 17 18.49 -1.95 -20.87
N LYS A 18 17.17 -1.96 -21.08
CA LYS A 18 16.38 -0.76 -21.37
C LYS A 18 15.95 -0.13 -20.05
N LYS A 19 15.50 1.12 -20.11
CA LYS A 19 15.02 1.86 -18.95
C LYS A 19 13.56 2.22 -19.11
N ILE A 20 12.73 1.83 -18.15
CA ILE A 20 11.33 2.26 -18.09
C ILE A 20 11.25 3.47 -17.17
N LYS A 21 10.76 4.59 -17.69
CA LYS A 21 10.50 5.79 -16.91
C LYS A 21 9.13 5.67 -16.25
N GLY A 22 9.03 6.09 -15.00
CA GLY A 22 7.77 6.17 -14.27
C GLY A 22 7.56 7.52 -13.63
N THR A 23 6.29 7.89 -13.50
CA THR A 23 5.82 9.04 -12.73
C THR A 23 5.06 8.56 -11.50
N VAL A 24 5.52 8.96 -10.32
CA VAL A 24 4.87 8.70 -9.03
C VAL A 24 4.16 9.98 -8.60
N VAL A 25 2.89 9.89 -8.21
CA VAL A 25 2.13 11.00 -7.64
C VAL A 25 1.81 10.66 -6.19
N LEU A 26 2.17 11.57 -5.27
CA LEU A 26 1.94 11.41 -3.84
C LEU A 26 1.52 12.73 -3.18
N MET A 27 1.00 12.64 -1.95
CA MET A 27 0.63 13.78 -1.11
C MET A 27 1.24 13.61 0.29
N LYS A 28 1.63 14.72 0.92
CA LYS A 28 2.10 14.72 2.31
C LYS A 28 0.91 14.67 3.28
N LYS A 29 1.13 14.17 4.50
CA LYS A 29 0.08 14.13 5.52
C LYS A 29 -0.58 15.47 5.80
N ASN A 30 0.23 16.51 6.00
CA ASN A 30 -0.22 17.86 6.34
C ASN A 30 -1.12 18.52 5.28
N VAL A 31 -1.22 17.95 4.08
CA VAL A 31 -2.08 18.45 3.00
C VAL A 31 -3.51 17.91 3.11
N LEU A 32 -3.68 16.76 3.76
CA LEU A 32 -4.98 16.12 3.97
C LEU A 32 -5.62 16.52 5.32
N ASP A 33 -4.84 17.10 6.24
CA ASP A 33 -5.35 17.80 7.42
C ASP A 33 -5.80 19.22 7.00
N PHE A 34 -7.11 19.45 6.97
CA PHE A 34 -7.78 20.63 6.42
C PHE A 34 -7.45 21.98 7.10
N THR A 35 -6.49 22.03 8.03
CA THR A 35 -6.11 23.24 8.78
C THR A 35 -5.02 24.07 8.13
N ASP A 36 -4.31 23.57 7.09
CA ASP A 36 -3.06 24.18 6.62
C ASP A 36 -3.02 24.43 5.09
N PHE A 37 -4.09 25.03 4.56
CA PHE A 37 -4.18 25.45 3.15
C PHE A 37 -3.42 26.78 2.89
N ASN A 38 -2.21 26.93 3.46
CA ASN A 38 -1.36 28.11 3.24
C ASN A 38 -0.07 27.74 2.48
N ALA A 39 -0.10 28.00 1.18
CA ALA A 39 0.95 28.48 0.26
C ALA A 39 2.45 28.07 0.42
N SER A 40 2.84 27.05 1.19
CA SER A 40 4.26 26.61 1.32
C SER A 40 4.54 25.15 0.90
N VAL A 41 3.50 24.42 0.49
CA VAL A 41 3.53 22.96 0.32
C VAL A 41 4.41 22.48 -0.85
N LEU A 42 4.77 23.36 -1.79
CA LEU A 42 5.58 22.98 -2.96
C LEU A 42 7.06 22.66 -2.64
N ASN A 43 7.55 22.91 -1.42
CA ASN A 43 8.99 22.85 -1.10
C ASN A 43 9.46 21.77 -0.11
N ARG A 44 8.62 20.85 0.39
CA ARG A 44 9.04 19.90 1.47
C ARG A 44 8.81 18.41 1.20
N LEU A 45 8.77 17.99 -0.05
CA LEU A 45 8.80 16.55 -0.42
C LEU A 45 10.14 16.09 -1.00
N ASP A 46 11.11 17.00 -1.14
CA ASP A 46 12.51 16.64 -1.42
C ASP A 46 13.08 15.72 -0.31
N GLU A 47 12.47 15.71 0.88
CA GLU A 47 12.80 14.79 1.97
C GLU A 47 12.61 13.30 1.60
N PHE A 48 11.78 12.97 0.61
CA PHE A 48 11.56 11.58 0.18
C PHE A 48 12.52 11.14 -0.95
N LEU A 49 13.34 12.05 -1.46
CA LEU A 49 14.33 11.76 -2.50
C LEU A 49 15.52 10.96 -1.97
N GLY A 50 16.30 10.39 -2.90
CA GLY A 50 17.45 9.55 -2.58
C GLY A 50 17.03 8.13 -2.24
N LYS A 51 17.82 7.42 -1.43
CA LYS A 51 17.59 6.00 -1.09
C LYS A 51 16.54 5.80 0.02
N LYS A 52 15.50 6.65 0.05
CA LYS A 52 14.49 6.66 1.12
C LYS A 52 13.22 5.91 0.75
N VAL A 53 12.77 5.99 -0.48
CA VAL A 53 11.62 5.21 -0.95
C VAL A 53 12.00 4.42 -2.17
N SER A 54 11.88 3.09 -2.08
CA SER A 54 12.20 2.19 -3.16
C SER A 54 10.96 1.57 -3.76
N PHE A 55 11.02 1.31 -5.06
CA PHE A 55 10.01 0.65 -5.87
C PHE A 55 10.65 -0.54 -6.56
N GLN A 56 10.00 -1.69 -6.53
CA GLN A 56 10.43 -2.89 -7.24
C GLN A 56 9.27 -3.43 -8.07
N LEU A 57 9.45 -3.47 -9.40
CA LEU A 57 8.44 -4.03 -10.30
C LEU A 57 8.36 -5.55 -10.12
N ILE A 58 7.15 -6.08 -10.31
CA ILE A 58 6.86 -7.52 -10.36
C ILE A 58 6.32 -7.83 -11.76
N SER A 59 6.91 -8.82 -12.41
CA SER A 59 6.44 -9.30 -13.72
C SER A 59 5.10 -10.02 -13.60
N ALA A 60 4.18 -9.72 -14.53
CA ALA A 60 2.91 -10.41 -14.71
C ALA A 60 3.04 -11.69 -15.55
N VAL A 61 4.12 -11.85 -16.32
CA VAL A 61 4.22 -12.87 -17.37
C VAL A 61 5.45 -13.78 -17.23
N LYS A 62 6.48 -13.35 -16.48
CA LYS A 62 7.67 -14.15 -16.21
C LYS A 62 7.70 -14.50 -14.73
N GLY A 63 7.52 -15.79 -14.44
CA GLY A 63 7.71 -16.35 -13.11
C GLY A 63 9.18 -16.71 -12.86
N ASP A 64 9.61 -16.64 -11.61
CA ASP A 64 10.91 -17.13 -11.14
C ASP A 64 10.78 -18.63 -10.77
N PRO A 65 11.39 -19.55 -11.53
CA PRO A 65 11.30 -20.99 -11.26
C PRO A 65 11.82 -21.36 -9.88
N GLY A 66 12.83 -20.64 -9.37
CA GLY A 66 13.41 -20.87 -8.05
C GLY A 66 12.52 -20.41 -6.89
N LYS A 67 11.43 -19.69 -7.18
CA LYS A 67 10.51 -19.14 -6.17
C LYS A 67 9.07 -19.61 -6.36
N GLY A 68 8.87 -20.76 -7.00
CA GLY A 68 7.54 -21.33 -7.23
C GLY A 68 6.72 -20.52 -8.25
N LEU A 69 7.38 -20.09 -9.34
CA LEU A 69 6.78 -19.34 -10.46
C LEU A 69 6.19 -17.96 -10.10
N LYS A 70 6.51 -17.42 -8.91
CA LYS A 70 6.17 -16.05 -8.54
C LYS A 70 6.77 -15.05 -9.53
N GLY A 71 6.04 -13.99 -9.84
CA GLY A 71 6.49 -12.92 -10.73
C GLY A 71 7.91 -12.46 -10.42
N LYS A 72 8.76 -12.44 -11.45
CA LYS A 72 10.15 -12.00 -11.34
C LYS A 72 10.20 -10.59 -10.76
N LEU A 73 11.08 -10.38 -9.79
CA LEU A 73 11.30 -9.09 -9.16
C LEU A 73 12.37 -8.29 -9.91
N GLY A 74 12.10 -7.01 -10.11
CA GLY A 74 13.05 -6.06 -10.66
C GLY A 74 14.04 -5.53 -9.62
N SER A 75 15.07 -4.83 -10.10
CA SER A 75 15.98 -4.09 -9.22
C SER A 75 15.23 -2.95 -8.50
N PRO A 76 15.62 -2.60 -7.26
CA PRO A 76 15.07 -1.44 -6.56
C PRO A 76 15.38 -0.14 -7.33
N ALA A 77 14.34 0.60 -7.65
CA ALA A 77 14.43 1.95 -8.19
C ALA A 77 13.98 2.97 -7.13
N TYR A 78 14.55 4.17 -7.20
CA TYR A 78 14.33 5.22 -6.20
C TYR A 78 13.76 6.49 -6.82
N MET A 79 13.00 7.25 -6.03
CA MET A 79 12.45 8.53 -6.46
C MET A 79 13.55 9.56 -6.71
N LYS A 80 13.36 10.31 -7.80
CA LYS A 80 14.18 11.43 -8.22
C LYS A 80 13.28 12.63 -8.52
N LYS A 81 13.84 13.83 -8.36
CA LYS A 81 13.17 15.07 -8.74
C LYS A 81 12.89 15.05 -10.24
N CYS A 82 11.66 15.36 -10.63
CA CYS A 82 11.35 15.54 -12.04
C CYS A 82 11.83 16.90 -12.52
N ILE A 83 12.40 16.94 -13.72
CA ILE A 83 12.77 18.18 -14.42
C ILE A 83 11.55 18.73 -15.19
N SER A 84 10.57 17.88 -15.49
CA SER A 84 9.37 18.23 -16.24
C SER A 84 8.27 18.79 -15.32
N THR A 85 7.61 19.85 -15.77
CA THR A 85 6.43 20.46 -15.15
C THR A 85 5.18 19.62 -15.44
N PHE A 86 4.50 19.17 -14.38
CA PHE A 86 3.22 18.48 -14.50
C PHE A 86 2.08 19.48 -14.37
N THR A 87 1.40 19.74 -15.48
CA THR A 87 0.33 20.75 -15.59
C THR A 87 -1.01 20.32 -14.98
N HIS A 88 -1.15 19.06 -14.58
CA HIS A 88 -2.43 18.48 -14.12
C HIS A 88 -2.44 18.02 -12.65
N LEU A 89 -1.46 18.45 -11.84
CA LEU A 89 -1.47 18.12 -10.41
C LEU A 89 -2.53 18.95 -9.70
N LYS A 90 -3.36 18.28 -8.89
CA LYS A 90 -4.30 18.97 -8.00
C LYS A 90 -3.54 19.63 -6.86
N ALA A 91 -4.17 20.62 -6.22
CA ALA A 91 -3.61 21.27 -5.04
C ALA A 91 -3.15 20.22 -4.01
N GLY A 92 -1.88 20.30 -3.61
CA GLY A 92 -1.30 19.40 -2.62
C GLY A 92 -0.71 18.08 -3.15
N GLU A 93 -0.86 17.79 -4.44
CA GLU A 93 -0.19 16.67 -5.09
C GLU A 93 1.24 17.05 -5.50
N SER A 94 2.12 16.07 -5.53
CA SER A 94 3.48 16.22 -6.04
C SER A 94 3.90 15.01 -6.85
N ALA A 95 4.60 15.29 -7.95
CA ALA A 95 5.04 14.28 -8.88
C ALA A 95 6.56 14.07 -8.81
N PHE A 96 6.96 12.81 -8.80
CA PHE A 96 8.33 12.35 -8.79
C PHE A 96 8.60 11.41 -9.95
N CYS A 97 9.85 11.34 -10.35
CA CYS A 97 10.30 10.52 -11.45
C CYS A 97 11.04 9.32 -10.88
N VAL A 98 10.75 8.14 -11.42
CA VAL A 98 11.47 6.91 -11.10
C VAL A 98 11.91 6.27 -12.41
N THR A 99 13.02 5.53 -12.39
CA THR A 99 13.53 4.86 -13.58
C THR A 99 13.93 3.45 -13.20
N PHE A 100 13.33 2.48 -13.88
CA PHE A 100 13.54 1.06 -13.63
C PHE A 100 14.42 0.49 -14.71
N ASP A 101 15.41 -0.31 -14.31
CA ASP A 101 16.14 -1.16 -15.26
C ASP A 101 15.21 -2.30 -15.69
N TRP A 102 15.14 -2.53 -16.99
CA TRP A 102 14.23 -3.49 -17.59
C TRP A 102 14.95 -4.27 -18.69
N SER A 103 14.65 -5.55 -18.76
CA SER A 103 15.18 -6.47 -19.76
C SER A 103 14.05 -7.34 -20.30
N GLU A 104 14.23 -7.89 -21.50
CA GLU A 104 13.19 -8.66 -22.18
C GLU A 104 12.78 -9.93 -21.43
N ASP A 105 13.70 -10.48 -20.64
CA ASP A 105 13.47 -11.60 -19.73
C ASP A 105 12.67 -11.22 -18.46
N PHE A 106 12.41 -9.92 -18.23
CA PHE A 106 11.47 -9.44 -17.21
C PHE A 106 10.03 -9.47 -17.74
N GLY A 107 9.81 -9.16 -19.01
CA GLY A 107 8.47 -9.08 -19.59
C GLY A 107 7.65 -7.90 -19.05
N VAL A 108 6.36 -8.10 -18.82
CA VAL A 108 5.41 -7.01 -18.54
C VAL A 108 5.26 -6.80 -17.02
N PRO A 109 5.46 -5.58 -16.49
CA PRO A 109 5.15 -5.27 -15.10
C PRO A 109 3.64 -5.32 -14.82
N GLY A 110 3.21 -6.08 -13.80
CA GLY A 110 1.80 -6.15 -13.39
C GLY A 110 1.51 -5.72 -11.96
N ALA A 111 2.55 -5.68 -11.13
CA ALA A 111 2.49 -5.19 -9.76
C ALA A 111 3.82 -4.51 -9.41
N PHE A 112 3.87 -3.83 -8.27
CA PHE A 112 5.13 -3.38 -7.68
C PHE A 112 5.09 -3.43 -6.16
N ILE A 113 6.26 -3.60 -5.56
CA ILE A 113 6.50 -3.45 -4.13
C ILE A 113 7.03 -2.06 -3.86
N ILE A 114 6.58 -1.43 -2.78
CA ILE A 114 7.11 -0.17 -2.27
C ILE A 114 7.60 -0.33 -0.84
N LYS A 115 8.78 0.25 -0.55
CA LYS A 115 9.31 0.35 0.81
C LYS A 115 9.60 1.81 1.14
N ASN A 116 8.97 2.30 2.19
CA ASN A 116 9.24 3.62 2.74
C ASN A 116 10.25 3.49 3.90
N LEU A 117 11.52 3.84 3.65
CA LEU A 117 12.58 3.91 4.66
C LEU A 117 12.68 5.29 5.31
N HIS A 118 11.78 6.22 4.97
CA HIS A 118 11.65 7.50 5.65
C HIS A 118 10.82 7.34 6.94
N HIS A 119 10.99 8.26 7.88
CA HIS A 119 10.30 8.23 9.18
C HIS A 119 8.82 8.68 9.09
N HIS A 120 8.48 9.46 8.06
CA HIS A 120 7.12 9.96 7.85
C HIS A 120 6.38 9.16 6.77
N GLU A 121 5.09 8.94 6.98
CA GLU A 121 4.17 8.42 5.98
C GLU A 121 3.83 9.46 4.90
N PHE A 122 3.40 8.96 3.75
CA PHE A 122 2.83 9.75 2.67
C PHE A 122 1.67 9.00 2.04
N TYR A 123 0.79 9.74 1.37
CA TYR A 123 -0.33 9.17 0.63
C TYR A 123 0.09 8.95 -0.83
N LEU A 124 0.21 7.68 -1.24
CA LEU A 124 0.55 7.30 -2.60
C LEU A 124 -0.72 7.29 -3.45
N LYS A 125 -0.80 8.16 -4.46
CA LYS A 125 -1.94 8.19 -5.39
C LYS A 125 -1.75 7.23 -6.54
N THR A 126 -0.69 7.42 -7.32
CA THR A 126 -0.48 6.63 -8.54
C THR A 126 0.99 6.40 -8.85
N LEU A 127 1.28 5.28 -9.50
CA LEU A 127 2.49 5.09 -10.31
C LEU A 127 2.06 4.91 -11.76
N THR A 128 2.70 5.60 -12.69
CA THR A 128 2.48 5.41 -14.13
C THR A 128 3.80 5.07 -14.78
N LEU A 129 3.89 3.92 -15.44
CA LEU A 129 5.03 3.54 -16.26
C LEU A 129 4.77 3.97 -17.70
N HIS A 130 5.75 4.63 -18.30
CA HIS A 130 5.69 5.12 -19.67
C HIS A 130 6.51 4.21 -20.59
N ASP A 131 6.03 4.06 -21.82
CA ASP A 131 6.74 3.38 -22.92
C ASP A 131 7.22 1.95 -22.59
N VAL A 132 6.39 1.17 -21.88
CA VAL A 132 6.67 -0.24 -21.61
C VAL A 132 6.65 -1.01 -22.93
N PRO A 133 7.73 -1.74 -23.28
CA PRO A 133 7.82 -2.43 -24.57
C PRO A 133 6.63 -3.37 -24.84
N GLY A 134 5.96 -3.16 -25.98
CA GLY A 134 4.80 -3.94 -26.42
C GLY A 134 3.49 -3.68 -25.67
N HIS A 135 3.47 -2.78 -24.67
CA HIS A 135 2.29 -2.48 -23.86
C HIS A 135 1.96 -0.99 -23.78
N GLY A 136 2.94 -0.12 -24.00
CA GLY A 136 2.77 1.33 -23.88
C GLY A 136 2.69 1.75 -22.41
N ARG A 137 1.60 2.42 -22.02
CA ARG A 137 1.46 3.00 -20.68
C ARG A 137 0.79 2.02 -19.71
N ILE A 138 1.41 1.76 -18.56
CA ILE A 138 0.83 0.95 -17.47
C ILE A 138 0.54 1.85 -16.28
N HIS A 139 -0.69 1.78 -15.77
CA HIS A 139 -1.15 2.64 -14.69
C HIS A 139 -1.47 1.84 -13.43
N PHE A 140 -1.02 2.35 -12.28
CA PHE A 140 -1.26 1.78 -10.97
C PHE A 140 -2.01 2.81 -10.13
N VAL A 141 -3.29 2.54 -9.87
CA VAL A 141 -4.13 3.38 -9.01
C VAL A 141 -4.01 2.87 -7.58
N CYS A 142 -3.27 3.60 -6.74
CA CYS A 142 -2.85 3.13 -5.42
C CYS A 142 -3.76 3.66 -4.31
N ASN A 143 -3.96 4.98 -4.27
CA ASN A 143 -4.81 5.69 -3.31
C ASN A 143 -4.70 5.17 -1.86
N SER A 144 -3.48 5.07 -1.35
CA SER A 144 -3.22 4.51 -0.02
C SER A 144 -2.07 5.21 0.70
N TRP A 145 -2.19 5.32 2.03
CA TRP A 145 -1.09 5.66 2.91
C TRP A 145 0.00 4.58 2.89
N VAL A 146 1.25 5.02 2.85
CA VAL A 146 2.46 4.20 2.93
C VAL A 146 3.27 4.65 4.13
N TYR A 147 3.13 3.91 5.22
CA TYR A 147 3.88 4.14 6.46
C TYR A 147 5.32 3.62 6.35
N PRO A 148 6.22 4.04 7.28
CA PRO A 148 7.57 3.49 7.38
C PRO A 148 7.58 1.96 7.39
N ALA A 149 8.51 1.35 6.65
CA ALA A 149 8.59 -0.09 6.42
C ALA A 149 8.71 -0.90 7.72
N VAL A 150 9.31 -0.31 8.76
CA VAL A 150 9.42 -0.91 10.11
C VAL A 150 8.07 -1.18 10.78
N LYS A 151 6.99 -0.52 10.34
CA LYS A 151 5.63 -0.73 10.86
C LYS A 151 4.92 -1.92 10.21
N TYR A 152 5.43 -2.44 9.09
CA TYR A 152 4.79 -3.53 8.35
C TYR A 152 5.50 -4.86 8.58
N LYS A 153 4.70 -5.93 8.77
CA LYS A 153 5.21 -7.31 8.78
C LYS A 153 5.65 -7.77 7.39
N THR A 154 4.99 -7.26 6.34
CA THR A 154 5.22 -7.60 4.94
C THR A 154 5.32 -6.33 4.10
N ASP A 155 6.08 -6.39 3.02
CA ASP A 155 6.19 -5.23 2.12
C ASP A 155 4.85 -4.87 1.48
N ARG A 156 4.65 -3.56 1.22
CA ARG A 156 3.43 -3.07 0.56
C ARG A 156 3.48 -3.35 -0.93
N ILE A 157 2.42 -3.95 -1.46
CA ILE A 157 2.26 -4.26 -2.87
C ILE A 157 1.08 -3.47 -3.48
N PHE A 158 1.23 -3.09 -4.74
CA PHE A 158 0.18 -2.48 -5.55
C PHE A 158 0.12 -3.14 -6.93
N PHE A 159 -1.10 -3.35 -7.43
CA PHE A 159 -1.35 -3.97 -8.74
C PHE A 159 -1.67 -2.92 -9.79
N SER A 160 -1.41 -3.25 -11.05
CA SER A 160 -1.86 -2.44 -12.19
C SER A 160 -3.39 -2.40 -12.24
N ASN A 161 -3.95 -1.41 -12.94
CA ASN A 161 -5.39 -1.21 -13.08
C ASN A 161 -6.12 -2.24 -13.98
N GLN A 162 -5.48 -3.37 -14.27
CA GLN A 162 -6.08 -4.46 -15.05
C GLN A 162 -6.95 -5.34 -14.14
N ALA A 163 -8.21 -5.52 -14.54
CA ALA A 163 -9.17 -6.29 -13.76
C ALA A 163 -9.17 -7.78 -14.16
N TYR A 164 -9.00 -8.66 -13.16
CA TYR A 164 -8.96 -10.11 -13.36
C TYR A 164 -9.90 -10.84 -12.40
N LEU A 165 -10.73 -11.73 -12.94
CA LEU A 165 -11.36 -12.79 -12.15
C LEU A 165 -10.28 -13.71 -11.55
N PRO A 166 -10.50 -14.37 -10.41
CA PRO A 166 -9.50 -15.24 -9.78
C PRO A 166 -8.87 -16.24 -10.75
N LYS A 167 -9.69 -16.95 -11.53
CA LYS A 167 -9.27 -17.91 -12.55
C LYS A 167 -8.45 -17.33 -13.71
N ASN A 168 -8.59 -16.03 -13.97
CA ASN A 168 -7.92 -15.32 -15.07
C ASN A 168 -6.71 -14.51 -14.58
N THR A 169 -6.38 -14.56 -13.28
CA THR A 169 -5.21 -13.86 -12.75
C THR A 169 -3.96 -14.47 -13.39
N PRO A 170 -3.04 -13.66 -13.95
CA PRO A 170 -1.79 -14.16 -14.49
C PRO A 170 -1.05 -15.01 -13.45
N GLU A 171 -0.60 -16.20 -13.84
CA GLU A 171 0.04 -17.18 -12.94
C GLU A 171 1.09 -16.57 -12.01
N PRO A 172 2.01 -15.71 -12.50
CA PRO A 172 3.05 -15.14 -11.64
C PRO A 172 2.52 -14.18 -10.56
N LEU A 173 1.30 -13.67 -10.70
CA LEU A 173 0.66 -12.75 -9.75
C LEU A 173 -0.28 -13.45 -8.75
N LYS A 174 -0.63 -14.72 -8.95
CA LYS A 174 -1.59 -15.44 -8.09
C LYS A 174 -1.14 -15.48 -6.63
N TRP A 175 0.11 -15.87 -6.40
CA TRP A 175 0.66 -15.91 -5.04
C TRP A 175 0.62 -14.53 -4.37
N TYR A 176 1.03 -13.47 -5.07
CA TYR A 176 1.00 -12.11 -4.55
C TYR A 176 -0.43 -11.66 -4.20
N ARG A 177 -1.40 -11.98 -5.04
CA ARG A 177 -2.83 -11.70 -4.81
C ARG A 177 -3.33 -12.40 -3.55
N GLU A 178 -3.02 -13.68 -3.38
CA GLU A 178 -3.44 -14.46 -2.22
C GLU A 178 -2.78 -13.98 -0.92
N GLN A 179 -1.48 -13.67 -0.95
CA GLN A 179 -0.78 -13.15 0.22
C GLN A 179 -1.32 -11.78 0.65
N GLU A 180 -1.61 -10.87 -0.29
CA GLU A 180 -2.23 -9.60 0.08
C GLU A 180 -3.60 -9.81 0.73
N LEU A 181 -4.40 -10.77 0.26
CA LEU A 181 -5.68 -11.10 0.90
C LEU A 181 -5.51 -11.68 2.31
N ILE A 182 -4.51 -12.54 2.53
CA ILE A 182 -4.19 -13.08 3.86
C ILE A 182 -3.77 -11.94 4.80
N ASN A 183 -2.89 -11.05 4.33
CA ASN A 183 -2.44 -9.89 5.10
C ASN A 183 -3.60 -8.96 5.49
N LEU A 184 -4.56 -8.76 4.57
CA LEU A 184 -5.76 -7.96 4.82
C LEU A 184 -6.74 -8.62 5.80
N ARG A 185 -6.77 -9.95 5.93
CA ARG A 185 -7.61 -10.64 6.93
C ARG A 185 -7.00 -10.61 8.33
N GLY A 186 -5.66 -10.62 8.42
CA GLY A 186 -4.95 -10.72 9.69
C GLY A 186 -5.13 -12.09 10.35
N ASP A 187 -4.83 -12.16 11.65
CA ASP A 187 -4.89 -13.39 12.45
C ASP A 187 -6.06 -13.40 13.47
N GLY A 188 -6.90 -12.37 13.47
CA GLY A 188 -8.02 -12.21 14.41
C GLY A 188 -7.61 -11.85 15.84
N THR A 189 -6.34 -11.54 16.08
CA THR A 189 -5.79 -11.28 17.42
C THR A 189 -5.16 -9.88 17.53
N GLY A 190 -4.88 -9.47 18.77
CA GLY A 190 -4.17 -8.23 19.09
C GLY A 190 -4.92 -6.92 18.80
N ASP A 191 -4.40 -5.83 19.38
CA ASP A 191 -4.90 -4.47 19.19
C ASP A 191 -4.46 -3.93 17.82
N LEU A 192 -5.42 -3.46 17.01
CA LEU A 192 -5.11 -2.85 15.72
C LEU A 192 -4.51 -1.45 15.90
N LYS A 193 -3.51 -1.13 15.09
CA LYS A 193 -2.79 0.15 15.05
C LYS A 193 -3.23 0.99 13.84
N GLU A 194 -2.94 2.29 13.88
CA GLU A 194 -3.31 3.26 12.83
C GLU A 194 -2.87 2.86 11.41
N TRP A 195 -1.72 2.19 11.31
CA TRP A 195 -1.15 1.75 10.03
C TRP A 195 -1.60 0.36 9.59
N ASP A 196 -2.35 -0.36 10.42
CA ASP A 196 -2.84 -1.70 10.09
C ASP A 196 -3.95 -1.62 9.03
N ARG A 197 -3.92 -2.58 8.10
CA ARG A 197 -4.92 -2.74 7.04
C ARG A 197 -5.70 -4.02 7.21
N ILE A 198 -5.95 -4.40 8.46
CA ILE A 198 -6.61 -5.65 8.82
C ILE A 198 -8.12 -5.39 8.86
N TYR A 199 -8.87 -6.22 8.14
CA TYR A 199 -10.32 -6.20 8.05
C TYR A 199 -10.85 -7.50 8.63
N ASP A 200 -11.49 -7.38 9.79
CA ASP A 200 -12.08 -8.50 10.50
C ASP A 200 -13.37 -8.03 11.21
N TYR A 201 -14.12 -8.96 11.77
CA TYR A 201 -15.46 -8.74 12.31
C TYR A 201 -15.49 -8.86 13.82
N ASP A 202 -16.42 -8.14 14.43
CA ASP A 202 -16.67 -8.19 15.87
C ASP A 202 -18.11 -7.75 16.17
N TYR A 203 -18.53 -7.93 17.42
CA TYR A 203 -19.84 -7.53 17.93
C TYR A 203 -19.85 -6.06 18.36
N TYR A 204 -21.05 -5.51 18.58
CA TYR A 204 -21.21 -4.22 19.24
C TYR A 204 -21.14 -4.41 20.75
N ASN A 205 -19.92 -4.62 21.23
CA ASN A 205 -19.55 -4.79 22.63
C ASN A 205 -18.69 -3.63 23.17
N ASP A 206 -18.64 -2.52 22.43
CA ASP A 206 -17.81 -1.35 22.67
C ASP A 206 -18.61 -0.04 22.82
N LEU A 207 -19.94 -0.15 22.92
CA LEU A 207 -20.87 0.96 23.12
C LEU A 207 -21.03 1.37 24.60
N GLY A 208 -20.89 0.41 25.51
CA GLY A 208 -20.99 0.63 26.96
C GLY A 208 -19.63 0.89 27.60
N ASP A 209 -19.67 1.45 28.82
CA ASP A 209 -18.50 1.68 29.66
C ASP A 209 -18.77 1.20 31.10
N PRO A 210 -18.78 -0.12 31.34
CA PRO A 210 -19.13 -0.70 32.65
C PRO A 210 -18.07 -0.41 33.73
N ASP A 211 -16.85 -0.01 33.36
CA ASP A 211 -15.78 0.33 34.30
C ASP A 211 -16.05 1.65 35.05
N LYS A 212 -16.98 2.50 34.57
CA LYS A 212 -17.41 3.74 35.24
C LYS A 212 -18.26 3.54 36.50
N LYS A 213 -18.64 2.30 36.83
CA LYS A 213 -19.47 1.91 38.00
C LYS A 213 -20.87 2.53 38.07
N ASP A 214 -21.25 3.40 37.15
CA ASP A 214 -22.61 3.89 36.98
C ASP A 214 -23.37 2.97 36.00
N PRO A 215 -24.48 2.34 36.44
CA PRO A 215 -25.31 1.48 35.60
C PRO A 215 -25.81 2.15 34.31
N SER A 216 -25.92 3.48 34.29
CA SER A 216 -26.33 4.25 33.11
C SER A 216 -25.36 4.13 31.93
N TYR A 217 -24.14 3.63 32.13
CA TYR A 217 -23.14 3.38 31.10
C TYR A 217 -23.07 1.92 30.63
N VAL A 218 -23.82 1.00 31.26
CA VAL A 218 -23.87 -0.40 30.83
C VAL A 218 -24.84 -0.53 29.65
N ARG A 219 -24.40 -1.20 28.57
CA ARG A 219 -25.22 -1.49 27.39
C ARG A 219 -25.13 -2.98 27.09
N PRO A 220 -26.20 -3.65 26.64
CA PRO A 220 -26.10 -5.04 26.20
C PRO A 220 -25.21 -5.16 24.96
N VAL A 221 -24.57 -6.32 24.79
CA VAL A 221 -23.84 -6.63 23.56
C VAL A 221 -24.82 -6.91 22.44
N LEU A 222 -24.66 -6.24 21.29
CA LEU A 222 -25.50 -6.48 20.11
C LEU A 222 -24.78 -7.39 19.11
N GLY A 223 -25.44 -8.49 18.76
CA GLY A 223 -24.95 -9.53 17.84
C GLY A 223 -24.42 -10.77 18.58
N GLY A 224 -24.55 -11.94 17.95
CA GLY A 224 -24.02 -13.21 18.48
C GLY A 224 -24.97 -13.97 19.40
N SER A 225 -26.14 -13.40 19.71
CA SER A 225 -27.24 -14.05 20.43
C SER A 225 -28.53 -13.99 19.62
N HIS A 226 -29.47 -14.90 19.94
CA HIS A 226 -30.83 -14.87 19.38
C HIS A 226 -31.67 -13.73 19.98
N GLU A 227 -31.34 -13.27 21.19
CA GLU A 227 -32.05 -12.19 21.89
C GLU A 227 -31.72 -10.81 21.30
N PHE A 228 -30.46 -10.59 20.91
CA PHE A 228 -29.99 -9.34 20.31
C PHE A 228 -29.28 -9.60 18.97
N PRO A 229 -30.00 -10.04 17.92
CA PRO A 229 -29.39 -10.24 16.61
C PRO A 229 -29.01 -8.89 16.02
N TYR A 230 -27.77 -8.76 15.55
CA TYR A 230 -27.26 -7.52 14.97
C TYR A 230 -26.13 -7.77 13.96
N PRO A 231 -25.99 -6.92 12.92
CA PRO A 231 -24.83 -6.96 12.02
C PRO A 231 -23.50 -6.86 12.78
N ARG A 232 -22.43 -7.38 12.17
CA ARG A 232 -21.06 -7.22 12.70
C ARG A 232 -20.50 -5.85 12.36
N ARG A 233 -19.58 -5.38 13.20
CA ARG A 233 -18.76 -4.18 12.96
C ARG A 233 -17.30 -4.56 12.70
N GLY A 234 -16.51 -3.59 12.26
CA GLY A 234 -15.07 -3.78 12.06
C GLY A 234 -14.35 -4.05 13.38
N ARG A 235 -13.55 -5.12 13.43
CA ARG A 235 -12.73 -5.46 14.60
C ARG A 235 -11.78 -4.30 14.92
N THR A 236 -11.68 -3.93 16.20
CA THR A 236 -10.69 -2.93 16.67
C THR A 236 -9.59 -3.59 17.52
N GLY A 237 -9.88 -4.74 18.11
CA GLY A 237 -8.93 -5.51 18.91
C GLY A 237 -8.58 -4.89 20.26
N ARG A 238 -9.28 -3.84 20.71
CA ARG A 238 -9.04 -3.20 22.02
C ARG A 238 -9.18 -4.21 23.17
N PRO A 239 -8.47 -4.03 24.28
CA PRO A 239 -8.56 -4.96 25.40
C PRO A 239 -9.95 -4.96 26.05
N PRO A 240 -10.33 -6.06 26.71
CA PRO A 240 -11.58 -6.12 27.45
C PRO A 240 -11.62 -5.14 28.63
N THR A 241 -12.83 -4.82 29.07
CA THR A 241 -13.07 -4.05 30.30
C THR A 241 -12.65 -4.84 31.55
N ARG A 242 -12.40 -4.15 32.67
CA ARG A 242 -12.04 -4.82 33.93
C ARG A 242 -13.23 -5.57 34.53
N THR A 243 -14.43 -5.07 34.29
CA THR A 243 -15.68 -5.58 34.85
C THR A 243 -16.27 -6.76 34.08
N GLY A 244 -15.79 -7.08 32.88
CA GLY A 244 -16.14 -8.34 32.21
C GLY A 244 -15.45 -8.57 30.86
N PRO A 245 -15.13 -9.84 30.51
CA PRO A 245 -14.45 -10.20 29.26
C PRO A 245 -15.31 -10.00 28.00
N SER A 246 -16.62 -9.79 28.16
CA SER A 246 -17.58 -9.64 27.07
C SER A 246 -17.63 -8.23 26.49
N TYR A 247 -17.10 -7.23 27.20
CA TYR A 247 -17.06 -5.83 26.77
C TYR A 247 -15.65 -5.40 26.41
N HIS A 248 -15.51 -4.67 25.31
CA HIS A 248 -14.25 -4.04 24.91
C HIS A 248 -14.21 -2.59 25.41
N LYS A 249 -13.02 -2.10 25.76
CA LYS A 249 -12.88 -0.71 26.24
C LYS A 249 -13.37 0.29 25.19
N CYS A 250 -14.22 1.23 25.62
CA CYS A 250 -14.65 2.33 24.78
C CYS A 250 -13.46 3.22 24.40
N SER A 251 -13.47 3.75 23.16
CA SER A 251 -12.41 4.64 22.63
C SER A 251 -12.61 6.07 23.07
N VAL A 252 -13.79 6.38 23.60
CA VAL A 252 -14.14 7.72 24.02
C VAL A 252 -13.52 7.97 25.39
N SER A 253 -12.26 8.38 25.41
CA SER A 253 -11.88 9.37 26.41
C SER A 253 -12.76 10.58 26.13
N LEU A 254 -13.77 10.81 26.97
CA LEU A 254 -14.60 12.02 26.99
C LEU A 254 -13.73 13.24 27.38
N GLY A 255 -12.70 13.54 26.59
CA GLY A 255 -11.91 14.77 26.65
C GLY A 255 -12.35 15.81 25.62
N TYR A 256 -13.14 15.40 24.64
CA TYR A 256 -13.83 16.30 23.71
C TYR A 256 -15.33 16.12 23.90
N SER A 257 -15.85 16.73 24.97
CA SER A 257 -17.28 16.97 25.11
C SER A 257 -17.70 17.88 23.95
N LEU A 258 -18.40 17.33 22.95
CA LEU A 258 -19.24 18.13 22.09
C LEU A 258 -20.32 18.72 23.00
N ARG A 259 -20.08 19.91 23.53
CA ARG A 259 -21.15 20.78 24.03
C ARG A 259 -22.01 21.10 22.81
N ILE A 260 -23.09 20.36 22.66
CA ILE A 260 -24.26 20.88 21.98
C ILE A 260 -24.90 21.78 23.04
N GLU A 261 -24.64 23.07 22.93
CA GLU A 261 -25.45 24.08 23.60
C GLU A 261 -26.79 24.12 22.85
N GLU A 262 -27.89 23.89 23.58
CA GLU A 262 -29.26 24.18 23.13
C GLU A 262 -29.50 25.69 23.02
#